data_AF-A0A7X8M0L8-F1
#
_entry.id   AF-A0A7X8M0L8-F1
#
_cell.length_a   1.000
_cell.length_b   1.000
_cell.length_c   1.000
_cell.angle_alpha   90.00
_cell.angle_beta   90.00
_cell.angle_gamma   90.00
#
_symmetry.space_group_name_H-M   'P 1'
#
loop_
_entity.id
_entity.type
_entity.pdbx_description
1 polymer ?
#
loop_
_entity_poly.entity_id
_entity_poly.type
_entity_poly.pdbx_seq_one_letter_code
_entity_poly.pdbx_strand_id
1 'polypeptide(L)'
;MLYTNYMQELIGLKDVIVISVERKDNQLDINLMMPRKIHSCPRCNCSTDKIHDYRIQKIRDISSFGSHTILHLRKRRYVCPSCKKRFYEQISFLPRYHRITSRLIANILDSFRTVHSIKDVAKTANVSSTTATRIFDHIKYSNKSLPRVVSVDEFRGNAGGEKFQCIITDPEHKKVLDILPNRKTEDLYGYFSKYKDRHNVKYIVMDMSG
;
A
#
# COMPACT_ATOMS: atom_id res chain seq x y z
N MET A 1 25.08 23.41 -6.61
CA MET A 1 25.69 22.06 -6.68
C MET A 1 25.09 21.34 -7.87
N LEU A 2 25.90 20.94 -8.86
CA LEU A 2 25.44 20.09 -9.95
C LEU A 2 25.26 18.67 -9.40
N TYR A 3 24.02 18.19 -9.38
CA TYR A 3 23.72 16.82 -8.96
C TYR A 3 24.36 15.85 -9.96
N THR A 4 25.45 15.16 -9.62
CA THR A 4 26.03 14.10 -10.47
C THR A 4 25.07 12.92 -10.70
N ASN A 5 23.99 12.84 -9.90
CA ASN A 5 22.94 11.83 -9.98
C ASN A 5 21.56 12.41 -10.39
N TYR A 6 21.54 13.46 -11.23
CA TYR A 6 20.30 14.14 -11.63
C TYR A 6 19.20 13.20 -12.15
N MET A 7 19.54 12.10 -12.84
CA MET A 7 18.55 11.11 -13.31
C MET A 7 17.88 10.35 -12.17
N GLN A 8 18.64 9.97 -11.14
CA GLN A 8 18.10 9.29 -9.98
C GLN A 8 17.18 10.21 -9.18
N GLU A 9 17.55 11.49 -9.03
CA GLU A 9 16.71 12.51 -8.38
C GLU A 9 15.44 12.78 -9.20
N LEU A 10 15.57 12.96 -10.51
CA LEU A 10 14.45 13.26 -11.40
C LEU A 10 13.41 12.13 -11.44
N ILE A 11 13.88 10.88 -11.50
CA ILE A 11 12.98 9.72 -11.56
C ILE A 11 12.57 9.27 -10.15
N GLY A 12 13.34 9.60 -9.11
CA GLY A 12 13.12 9.18 -7.73
C GLY A 12 13.32 7.68 -7.51
N LEU A 13 14.16 7.03 -8.31
CA LEU A 13 14.51 5.62 -8.19
C LEU A 13 16.03 5.47 -8.01
N LYS A 14 16.45 4.76 -6.96
CA LYS A 14 17.86 4.54 -6.64
C LYS A 14 18.47 3.42 -7.50
N ASP A 15 19.73 3.59 -7.85
CA ASP A 15 20.54 2.58 -8.53
C ASP A 15 19.88 2.04 -9.82
N VAL A 16 19.34 2.93 -10.65
CA VAL A 16 18.78 2.56 -11.96
C VAL A 16 19.55 3.20 -13.09
N ILE A 17 19.75 2.44 -14.16
CA ILE A 17 20.27 2.92 -15.42
C ILE A 17 19.08 3.06 -16.37
N VAL A 18 18.79 4.29 -16.77
CA VAL A 18 17.77 4.61 -17.77
C VAL A 18 18.36 4.39 -19.14
N ILE A 19 17.66 3.61 -19.97
CA ILE A 19 18.09 3.25 -21.32
C ILE A 19 17.42 4.16 -22.34
N SER A 20 16.11 4.37 -22.20
CA SER A 20 15.34 5.28 -23.03
C SER A 20 14.06 5.73 -22.32
N VAL A 21 13.53 6.87 -22.76
CA VAL A 21 12.25 7.41 -22.32
C VAL A 21 11.45 7.73 -23.57
N GLU A 22 10.25 7.17 -23.65
CA GLU A 22 9.32 7.39 -24.76
C GLU A 22 8.00 7.93 -24.19
N ARG A 23 7.41 8.92 -24.88
CA ARG A 23 6.08 9.41 -24.56
C ARG A 23 5.13 9.02 -25.69
N LYS A 24 4.03 8.36 -25.33
CA LYS A 24 2.97 7.93 -26.26
C LYS A 24 1.64 8.33 -25.65
N ASP A 25 0.94 9.24 -26.31
CA ASP A 25 -0.34 9.78 -25.84
C ASP A 25 -0.26 10.27 -24.37
N ASN A 26 -1.04 9.65 -23.49
CA ASN A 26 -1.08 9.91 -22.05
C ASN A 26 -0.20 8.96 -21.21
N GLN A 27 0.79 8.31 -21.84
CA GLN A 27 1.69 7.36 -21.20
C GLN A 27 3.17 7.76 -21.38
N LEU A 28 3.93 7.65 -20.30
CA LEU A 28 5.37 7.79 -20.25
C LEU A 28 6.00 6.41 -20.01
N ASP A 29 6.71 5.90 -21.01
CA ASP A 29 7.39 4.60 -20.97
C ASP A 29 8.88 4.81 -20.69
N ILE A 30 9.35 4.29 -19.55
CA ILE A 30 10.75 4.40 -19.14
C ILE A 30 11.39 3.01 -19.20
N ASN A 31 12.31 2.80 -20.14
CA ASN A 31 13.10 1.58 -20.23
C ASN A 31 14.30 1.70 -19.30
N LEU A 32 14.44 0.77 -18.35
CA LEU A 32 15.50 0.83 -17.34
C LEU A 32 16.03 -0.55 -16.95
N MET A 33 17.21 -0.57 -16.35
CA MET A 33 17.81 -1.76 -15.74
C MET A 33 18.58 -1.39 -14.48
N MET A 34 18.83 -2.37 -13.62
CA MET A 34 19.75 -2.18 -12.49
C MET A 34 21.21 -2.23 -12.97
N PRO A 35 22.18 -1.60 -12.29
CA PRO A 35 23.59 -1.92 -12.41
C PRO A 35 23.83 -3.41 -12.14
N ARG A 36 24.77 -4.01 -12.87
CA ARG A 36 25.18 -5.40 -12.62
C ARG A 36 26.01 -5.45 -11.34
N LYS A 37 25.75 -6.46 -10.51
CA LYS A 37 26.53 -6.71 -9.29
C LYS A 37 26.56 -8.20 -8.97
N ILE A 38 27.51 -8.59 -8.14
CA ILE A 38 27.59 -9.95 -7.59
C ILE A 38 26.40 -10.16 -6.65
N HIS A 39 25.76 -11.33 -6.75
CA HIS A 39 24.66 -11.72 -5.86
C HIS A 39 24.94 -13.05 -5.16
N SER A 40 24.47 -13.17 -3.92
CA SER A 40 24.50 -14.43 -3.17
C SER A 40 23.32 -15.31 -3.58
N CYS A 41 23.60 -16.59 -3.83
CA CYS A 41 22.57 -17.58 -4.15
C CYS A 41 21.61 -17.76 -2.96
N PRO A 42 20.28 -17.63 -3.14
CA PRO A 42 19.32 -17.78 -2.03
C PRO A 42 19.16 -19.22 -1.54
N ARG A 43 19.84 -20.20 -2.15
CA ARG A 43 19.80 -21.61 -1.76
C ARG A 43 21.05 -22.07 -1.01
N CYS A 44 22.24 -21.71 -1.48
CA CYS A 44 23.51 -22.17 -0.90
C CYS A 44 24.47 -21.02 -0.53
N ASN A 45 24.01 -19.77 -0.62
CA ASN A 45 24.76 -18.55 -0.33
C ASN A 45 26.03 -18.29 -1.17
N CYS A 46 26.39 -19.19 -2.09
CA CYS A 46 27.50 -19.02 -3.02
C CYS A 46 27.29 -17.78 -3.91
N SER A 47 28.32 -16.93 -3.99
CA SER A 47 28.37 -15.73 -4.82
C SER A 47 28.34 -16.07 -6.30
N THR A 48 27.61 -15.29 -7.09
CA THR A 48 27.58 -15.42 -8.55
C THR A 48 27.42 -14.06 -9.22
N ASP A 49 28.16 -13.89 -10.31
CA ASP A 49 27.95 -12.83 -11.30
C ASP A 49 27.43 -13.41 -12.64
N LYS A 50 27.15 -14.73 -12.68
CA LYS A 50 26.74 -15.42 -13.90
C LYS A 50 25.27 -15.18 -14.18
N ILE A 51 25.01 -14.52 -15.30
CA ILE A 51 23.66 -14.26 -15.82
C ILE A 51 23.20 -15.48 -16.61
N HIS A 52 21.96 -15.89 -16.40
CA HIS A 52 21.28 -16.94 -17.15
C HIS A 52 20.49 -16.37 -18.33
N ASP A 53 19.57 -15.45 -18.04
CA ASP A 53 18.73 -14.77 -19.02
C ASP A 53 18.26 -13.40 -18.52
N TYR A 54 17.67 -12.63 -19.42
CA TYR A 54 17.03 -11.35 -19.13
C TYR A 54 15.52 -11.48 -19.32
N ARG A 55 14.73 -10.75 -18.52
CA ARG A 55 13.28 -10.66 -18.64
C ARG A 55 12.83 -9.22 -18.50
N ILE A 56 11.98 -8.76 -19.42
CA ILE A 56 11.35 -7.45 -19.31
C ILE A 56 10.08 -7.58 -18.46
N GLN A 57 9.92 -6.69 -17.50
CA GLN A 57 8.73 -6.61 -16.66
C GLN A 57 8.13 -5.19 -16.77
N LYS A 58 6.88 -5.11 -17.22
CA LYS A 58 6.09 -3.87 -17.21
C LYS A 58 5.58 -3.60 -15.79
N ILE A 59 5.85 -2.42 -15.26
CA ILE A 59 5.55 -2.00 -13.89
C ILE A 59 4.89 -0.64 -13.93
N ARG A 60 3.78 -0.48 -13.21
CA ARG A 60 3.15 0.82 -13.01
C ARG A 60 3.85 1.60 -11.93
N ASP A 61 3.97 2.89 -12.15
CA ASP A 61 4.59 3.82 -11.23
C ASP A 61 3.80 5.12 -11.13
N ILE A 62 4.18 5.98 -10.18
CA ILE A 62 3.52 7.28 -9.98
C ILE A 62 3.54 8.07 -11.30
N SER A 63 2.38 8.59 -11.69
CA SER A 63 2.21 9.43 -12.88
C SER A 63 3.19 10.62 -12.83
N SER A 64 3.86 10.88 -13.94
CA SER A 64 4.92 11.88 -14.06
C SER A 64 4.63 12.80 -15.24
N PHE A 65 4.89 14.10 -15.07
CA PHE A 65 4.69 15.12 -16.10
C PHE A 65 3.28 15.12 -16.73
N GLY A 66 2.25 14.77 -15.95
CA GLY A 66 0.87 14.69 -16.42
C GLY A 66 0.50 13.41 -17.19
N SER A 67 1.39 12.41 -17.26
CA SER A 67 1.16 11.14 -17.95
C SER A 67 1.30 9.93 -17.02
N HIS A 68 0.56 8.86 -17.30
CA HIS A 68 0.73 7.60 -16.58
C HIS A 68 2.11 7.02 -16.86
N THR A 69 2.85 6.64 -15.82
CA THR A 69 4.22 6.16 -15.97
C THR A 69 4.29 4.64 -15.91
N ILE A 70 4.90 4.04 -16.94
CA ILE A 70 5.17 2.61 -17.03
C ILE A 70 6.67 2.39 -17.12
N LEU A 71 7.23 1.65 -16.17
CA LEU A 71 8.62 1.21 -16.19
C LEU A 71 8.71 -0.14 -16.92
N HIS A 72 9.57 -0.21 -17.93
CA HIS A 72 9.97 -1.45 -18.59
C HIS A 72 11.31 -1.88 -18.02
N LEU A 73 11.25 -2.64 -16.93
CA LEU A 73 12.43 -3.07 -16.20
C LEU A 73 13.01 -4.33 -16.82
N ARG A 74 14.20 -4.21 -17.41
CA ARG A 74 14.98 -5.33 -17.94
C ARG A 74 15.73 -6.01 -16.79
N LYS A 75 15.11 -7.03 -16.20
CA LYS A 75 15.62 -7.80 -15.05
C LYS A 75 16.59 -8.88 -15.49
N ARG A 76 17.65 -9.07 -14.70
CA ARG A 76 18.56 -10.20 -14.80
C ARG A 76 18.10 -11.36 -13.93
N ARG A 77 18.18 -12.58 -14.48
CA ARG A 77 18.18 -13.81 -13.69
C ARG A 77 19.59 -14.35 -13.63
N TYR A 78 20.10 -14.52 -12.42
CA TYR A 78 21.38 -15.13 -12.15
C TYR A 78 21.23 -16.64 -12.04
N VAL A 79 22.32 -17.37 -12.29
CA VAL A 79 22.44 -18.80 -12.02
C VAL A 79 23.61 -19.05 -11.09
N CYS A 80 23.36 -19.82 -10.03
CA CYS A 80 24.41 -20.23 -9.11
C CYS A 80 25.35 -21.26 -9.79
N PRO A 81 26.68 -21.06 -9.78
CA PRO A 81 27.61 -22.02 -10.37
C PRO A 81 27.64 -23.36 -9.62
N SER A 82 27.45 -23.32 -8.30
CA SER A 82 27.44 -24.50 -7.40
C SER A 82 26.14 -25.30 -7.51
N CYS A 83 24.99 -24.74 -7.09
CA CYS A 83 23.74 -25.51 -6.98
C CYS A 83 22.76 -25.33 -8.16
N LYS A 84 23.17 -24.62 -9.22
CA LYS A 84 22.39 -24.31 -10.44
C LYS A 84 21.05 -23.58 -10.22
N LYS A 85 20.76 -23.12 -9.00
CA LYS A 85 19.56 -22.33 -8.70
C LYS A 85 19.55 -21.05 -9.53
N ARG A 86 18.40 -20.78 -10.16
CA ARG A 86 18.12 -19.54 -10.90
C ARG A 86 17.30 -18.60 -10.04
N PHE A 87 17.66 -17.32 -10.00
CA PHE A 87 16.98 -16.31 -9.18
C PHE A 87 17.12 -14.91 -9.79
N TYR A 88 16.16 -14.03 -9.50
CA TYR A 88 16.20 -12.64 -9.96
C TYR A 88 17.09 -11.79 -9.05
N GLU A 89 17.66 -10.72 -9.59
CA GLU A 89 18.24 -9.65 -8.77
C GLU A 89 17.18 -9.01 -7.85
N GLN A 90 17.64 -8.53 -6.69
CA GLN A 90 16.80 -7.77 -5.76
C GLN A 90 16.63 -6.33 -6.25
N ILE A 91 15.39 -5.85 -6.19
CA ILE A 91 14.99 -4.53 -6.71
C ILE A 91 14.27 -3.82 -5.57
N SER A 92 14.88 -2.77 -5.04
CA SER A 92 14.46 -2.10 -3.80
C SER A 92 13.06 -1.50 -3.89
N PHE A 93 12.70 -0.92 -5.03
CA PHE A 93 11.42 -0.27 -5.26
C PHE A 93 10.31 -1.20 -5.77
N LEU A 94 10.61 -2.49 -6.03
CA LEU A 94 9.68 -3.45 -6.61
C LEU A 94 9.66 -4.78 -5.84
N PRO A 95 8.65 -4.99 -4.98
CA PRO A 95 8.47 -6.26 -4.29
C PRO A 95 8.34 -7.45 -5.26
N ARG A 96 8.73 -8.63 -4.80
CA ARG A 96 8.72 -9.84 -5.64
C ARG A 96 7.31 -10.15 -6.13
N TYR A 97 7.17 -10.45 -7.42
CA TYR A 97 5.90 -10.72 -8.12
C TYR A 97 4.97 -9.52 -8.32
N HIS A 98 5.28 -8.34 -7.76
CA HIS A 98 4.47 -7.15 -7.96
C HIS A 98 4.75 -6.52 -9.33
N ARG A 99 3.73 -5.84 -9.89
CA ARG A 99 3.82 -5.03 -11.12
C ARG A 99 3.48 -3.56 -10.85
N ILE A 100 3.64 -3.13 -9.59
CA ILE A 100 3.35 -1.80 -9.07
C ILE A 100 4.51 -1.47 -8.13
N THR A 101 5.10 -0.29 -8.25
CA THR A 101 6.18 0.15 -7.36
C THR A 101 5.67 0.35 -5.93
N SER A 102 6.55 0.17 -4.93
CA SER A 102 6.20 0.42 -3.53
C SER A 102 5.74 1.87 -3.31
N ARG A 103 6.32 2.82 -4.05
CA ARG A 103 5.93 4.24 -3.96
C ARG A 103 4.54 4.51 -4.54
N LEU A 104 4.13 3.83 -5.61
CA LEU A 104 2.77 3.94 -6.12
C LEU A 104 1.76 3.32 -5.15
N ILE A 105 2.10 2.20 -4.50
CA ILE A 105 1.26 1.64 -3.42
C ILE A 105 1.08 2.67 -2.30
N ALA A 106 2.16 3.30 -1.84
CA ALA A 106 2.09 4.34 -0.81
C ALA A 106 1.24 5.55 -1.26
N ASN A 107 1.37 5.99 -2.52
CA ASN A 107 0.58 7.08 -3.07
C ASN A 107 -0.92 6.75 -3.17
N ILE A 108 -1.29 5.52 -3.53
CA ILE A 108 -2.68 5.06 -3.51
C ILE A 108 -3.24 5.12 -2.09
N LEU A 109 -2.49 4.63 -1.10
CA LEU A 109 -2.92 4.66 0.31
C LEU A 109 -3.06 6.09 0.85
N ASP A 110 -2.15 6.99 0.47
CA ASP A 110 -2.20 8.39 0.88
C ASP A 110 -3.41 9.11 0.27
N SER A 111 -3.78 8.79 -0.98
CA SER A 111 -4.98 9.33 -1.65
C SER A 111 -6.27 9.01 -0.87
N PHE A 112 -6.34 7.86 -0.19
CA PHE A 112 -7.49 7.46 0.62
C PHE A 112 -7.61 8.20 1.96
N ARG A 113 -6.65 9.07 2.32
CA ARG A 113 -6.77 9.94 3.51
C ARG A 113 -7.76 11.09 3.30
N THR A 114 -8.09 11.40 2.06
CA THR A 114 -9.06 12.41 1.68
C THR A 114 -10.24 11.76 0.96
N VAL A 115 -11.36 12.48 0.86
CA VAL A 115 -12.59 11.92 0.29
C VAL A 115 -12.46 11.77 -1.22
N HIS A 116 -12.12 10.55 -1.65
CA HIS A 116 -12.08 10.15 -3.06
C HIS A 116 -12.82 8.84 -3.25
N SER A 117 -13.48 8.67 -4.40
CA SER A 117 -14.02 7.37 -4.77
C SER A 117 -12.87 6.41 -5.12
N ILE A 118 -13.05 5.11 -4.86
CA ILE A 118 -12.08 4.07 -5.26
C ILE A 118 -11.82 4.13 -6.77
N LYS A 119 -12.83 4.46 -7.57
CA LYS A 119 -12.72 4.56 -9.03
C LYS A 119 -11.79 5.71 -9.45
N ASP A 120 -11.87 6.85 -8.78
CA ASP A 120 -11.06 8.02 -9.09
C ASP A 120 -9.59 7.81 -8.69
N VAL A 121 -9.35 7.22 -7.52
CA VAL A 121 -8.01 6.82 -7.08
C VAL A 121 -7.41 5.81 -8.06
N ALA A 122 -8.17 4.79 -8.45
CA ALA A 122 -7.72 3.77 -9.38
C ALA A 122 -7.38 4.34 -10.76
N LYS A 123 -8.23 5.24 -11.29
CA LYS A 123 -8.00 5.93 -12.56
C LYS A 123 -6.72 6.76 -12.52
N THR A 124 -6.53 7.56 -11.47
CA THR A 124 -5.35 8.44 -11.32
C THR A 124 -4.06 7.64 -11.21
N ALA A 125 -4.10 6.51 -10.50
CA ALA A 125 -2.98 5.60 -10.32
C ALA A 125 -2.79 4.59 -11.48
N ASN A 126 -3.63 4.64 -12.52
CA ASN A 126 -3.64 3.71 -13.66
C ASN A 126 -3.77 2.22 -13.25
N VAL A 127 -4.55 1.93 -12.22
CA VAL A 127 -4.83 0.56 -11.75
C VAL A 127 -6.32 0.23 -11.85
N SER A 128 -6.69 -1.04 -11.71
CA SER A 128 -8.10 -1.39 -11.58
C SER A 128 -8.65 -0.99 -10.21
N SER A 129 -9.94 -0.70 -10.11
CA SER A 129 -10.61 -0.47 -8.81
C SER A 129 -10.38 -1.63 -7.85
N THR A 130 -10.42 -2.88 -8.35
CA THR A 130 -10.13 -4.08 -7.56
C THR A 130 -8.71 -4.10 -6.98
N THR A 131 -7.73 -3.56 -7.71
CA THR A 131 -6.36 -3.45 -7.23
C THR A 131 -6.26 -2.39 -6.15
N ALA A 132 -6.89 -1.23 -6.34
CA ALA A 132 -6.93 -0.16 -5.34
C ALA A 132 -7.61 -0.62 -4.05
N THR A 133 -8.77 -1.30 -4.13
CA THR A 133 -9.45 -1.92 -2.98
C THR A 133 -8.54 -2.90 -2.26
N ARG A 134 -7.91 -3.86 -2.97
CA ARG A 134 -7.00 -4.82 -2.33
C ARG A 134 -5.80 -4.16 -1.64
N ILE A 135 -5.28 -3.08 -2.21
CA ILE A 135 -4.20 -2.29 -1.58
C ILE A 135 -4.71 -1.66 -0.29
N PHE A 136 -5.90 -1.06 -0.32
CA PHE A 136 -6.54 -0.47 0.85
C PHE A 136 -6.84 -1.52 1.94
N ASP A 137 -7.33 -2.70 1.57
CA ASP A 137 -7.67 -3.80 2.49
C ASP A 137 -6.46 -4.36 3.27
N HIS A 138 -5.23 -4.05 2.84
CA HIS A 138 -4.04 -4.35 3.64
C HIS A 138 -3.92 -3.47 4.88
N ILE A 139 -4.59 -2.31 4.91
CA ILE A 139 -4.72 -1.50 6.11
C ILE A 139 -5.72 -2.18 7.04
N LYS A 140 -5.19 -2.70 8.14
CA LYS A 140 -6.00 -3.13 9.28
C LYS A 140 -5.94 -2.04 10.33
N TYR A 141 -7.04 -1.32 10.51
CA TYR A 141 -7.20 -0.45 11.65
C TYR A 141 -7.68 -1.30 12.83
N SER A 142 -6.96 -1.24 13.95
CA SER A 142 -7.46 -1.74 15.22
C SER A 142 -7.07 -0.77 16.31
N ASN A 143 -8.06 -0.26 17.02
CA ASN A 143 -7.79 0.48 18.23
C ASN A 143 -7.37 -0.51 19.32
N LYS A 144 -6.24 -0.26 19.98
CA LYS A 144 -5.65 -1.21 20.95
C LYS A 144 -6.02 -0.91 22.40
N SER A 145 -6.55 0.28 22.64
CA SER A 145 -6.85 0.77 23.98
C SER A 145 -8.11 1.64 23.95
N LEU A 146 -8.86 1.61 25.04
CA LEU A 146 -10.03 2.48 25.20
C LEU A 146 -9.63 3.78 25.92
N PRO A 147 -10.15 4.94 25.47
CA PRO A 147 -9.93 6.21 26.14
C PRO A 147 -10.73 6.32 27.44
N ARG A 148 -10.49 7.40 28.19
CA ARG A 148 -11.22 7.73 29.42
C ARG A 148 -12.71 7.99 29.17
N VAL A 149 -13.07 8.59 28.04
CA VAL A 149 -14.44 8.89 27.63
C VAL A 149 -14.71 8.20 26.30
N VAL A 150 -15.78 7.41 26.24
CA VAL A 150 -16.25 6.76 25.01
C VAL A 150 -17.64 7.31 24.68
N SER A 151 -17.88 7.66 23.43
CA SER A 151 -19.22 7.98 22.94
C SER A 151 -19.69 6.91 21.96
N VAL A 152 -20.95 6.50 22.10
CA VAL A 152 -21.63 5.54 21.23
C VAL A 152 -22.81 6.25 20.59
N ASP A 153 -22.86 6.28 19.27
CA ASP A 153 -23.91 6.97 18.52
C ASP A 153 -24.31 6.16 17.28
N GLU A 154 -25.42 6.53 16.64
CA GLU A 154 -25.92 5.94 15.41
C GLU A 154 -25.80 6.91 14.23
N PHE A 155 -25.40 6.38 13.07
CA PHE A 155 -25.42 7.15 11.83
C PHE A 155 -25.94 6.30 10.68
N ARG A 156 -26.45 6.98 9.65
CA ARG A 156 -26.94 6.33 8.44
C ARG A 156 -25.82 6.26 7.40
N GLY A 157 -25.30 5.05 7.18
CA GLY A 157 -24.27 4.77 6.19
C GLY A 157 -24.63 3.60 5.27
N ASN A 158 -23.62 2.96 4.68
CA ASN A 158 -23.80 1.72 3.95
C ASN A 158 -23.88 0.55 4.95
N ALA A 159 -25.02 0.44 5.62
CA ALA A 159 -25.22 -0.42 6.78
C ALA A 159 -25.43 -1.91 6.47
N GLY A 160 -25.17 -2.36 5.24
CA GLY A 160 -25.14 -3.79 4.88
C GLY A 160 -26.44 -4.56 5.17
N GLY A 161 -27.58 -3.88 5.20
CA GLY A 161 -28.90 -4.46 5.53
C GLY A 161 -29.52 -3.95 6.83
N GLU A 162 -28.74 -3.29 7.70
CA GLU A 162 -29.24 -2.66 8.93
C GLU A 162 -29.78 -1.23 8.67
N LYS A 163 -30.60 -0.69 9.58
CA LYS A 163 -31.16 0.67 9.42
C LYS A 163 -30.15 1.77 9.72
N PHE A 164 -29.28 1.52 10.70
CA PHE A 164 -28.23 2.42 11.18
C PHE A 164 -26.96 1.63 11.49
N GLN A 165 -25.80 2.29 11.40
CA GLN A 165 -24.53 1.77 11.89
C GLN A 165 -24.19 2.44 13.21
N CYS A 166 -23.44 1.74 14.04
CA CYS A 166 -22.98 2.24 15.33
C CYS A 166 -21.57 2.81 15.16
N ILE A 167 -21.36 4.06 15.61
CA ILE A 167 -20.05 4.69 15.64
C ILE A 167 -19.57 4.80 17.09
N ILE A 168 -18.33 4.36 17.32
CA ILE A 168 -17.66 4.48 18.61
C ILE A 168 -16.60 5.57 18.48
N THR A 169 -16.64 6.57 19.36
CA THR A 169 -15.72 7.73 19.30
C THR A 169 -15.11 8.06 20.66
N ASP A 170 -13.97 8.74 20.61
CA ASP A 170 -13.34 9.45 21.71
C ASP A 170 -13.69 10.95 21.56
N PRO A 171 -14.69 11.46 22.30
CA PRO A 171 -15.10 12.85 22.16
C PRO A 171 -14.08 13.84 22.72
N GLU A 172 -13.23 13.44 23.68
CA GLU A 172 -12.21 14.34 24.24
C GLU A 172 -11.14 14.67 23.19
N HIS A 173 -10.69 13.65 22.45
CA HIS A 173 -9.66 13.81 21.43
C HIS A 173 -10.21 13.94 20.01
N LYS A 174 -11.55 13.94 19.85
CA LYS A 174 -12.27 14.02 18.56
C LYS A 174 -11.83 12.93 17.57
N LYS A 175 -11.74 11.69 18.04
CA LYS A 175 -11.28 10.54 17.22
C LYS A 175 -12.39 9.51 17.04
N VAL A 176 -12.48 8.95 15.84
CA VAL A 176 -13.27 7.74 15.61
C VAL A 176 -12.46 6.53 16.05
N LEU A 177 -13.04 5.71 16.92
CA LEU A 177 -12.42 4.49 17.45
C LEU A 177 -12.81 3.27 16.62
N ASP A 178 -14.07 3.14 16.23
CA ASP A 178 -14.53 2.06 15.36
C ASP A 178 -15.94 2.34 14.79
N ILE A 179 -16.31 1.57 13.78
CA ILE A 179 -17.67 1.53 13.21
C ILE A 179 -18.15 0.08 13.26
N LEU A 180 -19.24 -0.15 14.00
CA LEU A 180 -19.86 -1.46 14.19
C LEU A 180 -21.12 -1.57 13.33
N PRO A 181 -21.49 -2.80 12.89
CA PRO A 181 -22.63 -3.00 12.01
C PRO A 181 -23.95 -2.56 12.63
N ASN A 182 -24.09 -2.66 13.96
CA ASN A 182 -25.28 -2.28 14.72
C ASN A 182 -24.89 -1.93 16.18
N ARG A 183 -25.87 -1.51 16.98
CA ARG A 183 -25.70 -1.19 18.42
C ARG A 183 -26.37 -2.19 19.38
N LYS A 184 -26.66 -3.42 18.95
CA LYS A 184 -27.27 -4.44 19.80
C LYS A 184 -26.38 -4.69 21.00
N THR A 185 -26.99 -4.85 22.17
CA THR A 185 -26.27 -4.99 23.45
C THR A 185 -25.25 -6.14 23.42
N GLU A 186 -25.60 -7.26 22.82
CA GLU A 186 -24.72 -8.44 22.69
C GLU A 186 -23.47 -8.14 21.82
N ASP A 187 -23.65 -7.42 20.71
CA ASP A 187 -22.57 -7.03 19.81
C ASP A 187 -21.64 -6.00 20.45
N LEU A 188 -22.19 -5.00 21.15
CA LEU A 188 -21.41 -4.04 21.93
C LEU A 188 -20.62 -4.73 23.05
N TYR A 189 -21.26 -5.63 23.79
CA TYR A 189 -20.59 -6.41 24.82
C TYR A 189 -19.43 -7.24 24.25
N GLY A 190 -19.67 -7.94 23.14
CA GLY A 190 -18.65 -8.72 22.43
C GLY A 190 -17.49 -7.87 21.91
N TYR A 191 -17.78 -6.64 21.47
CA TYR A 191 -16.77 -5.66 21.06
C TYR A 191 -15.91 -5.18 22.24
N PHE A 192 -16.52 -4.63 23.29
CA PHE A 192 -15.80 -4.06 24.43
C PHE A 192 -15.07 -5.11 25.27
N SER A 193 -15.55 -6.35 25.31
CA SER A 193 -14.90 -7.45 26.04
C SER A 193 -13.50 -7.80 25.52
N LYS A 194 -13.18 -7.45 24.26
CA LYS A 194 -11.85 -7.64 23.66
C LYS A 194 -10.78 -6.73 24.28
N TYR A 195 -11.20 -5.62 24.91
CA TYR A 195 -10.31 -4.65 25.53
C TYR A 195 -10.02 -5.04 26.99
N LYS A 196 -8.73 -5.23 27.29
CA LYS A 196 -8.26 -5.55 28.65
C LYS A 196 -8.30 -4.34 29.58
N ASP A 197 -8.16 -3.15 28.99
CA ASP A 197 -8.09 -1.85 29.64
C ASP A 197 -9.45 -1.15 29.74
N ARG A 198 -10.56 -1.86 29.50
CA ARG A 198 -11.92 -1.31 29.59
C ARG A 198 -12.28 -0.68 30.94
N HIS A 199 -11.58 -1.06 32.01
CA HIS A 199 -11.70 -0.45 33.33
C HIS A 199 -11.18 1.00 33.39
N ASN A 200 -10.42 1.45 32.39
CA ASN A 200 -9.95 2.83 32.27
C ASN A 200 -11.03 3.78 31.73
N VAL A 201 -12.08 3.24 31.11
CA VAL A 201 -13.23 4.04 30.67
C VAL A 201 -13.98 4.52 31.91
N LYS A 202 -14.08 5.83 32.08
CA LYS A 202 -14.77 6.48 33.21
C LYS A 202 -16.15 6.98 32.84
N TYR A 203 -16.36 7.32 31.57
CA TYR A 203 -17.61 7.90 31.09
C TYR A 203 -18.00 7.24 29.77
N ILE A 204 -19.28 6.91 29.65
CA ILE A 204 -19.90 6.51 28.40
C ILE A 204 -20.99 7.53 28.08
N VAL A 205 -20.89 8.14 26.91
CA VAL A 205 -21.91 9.04 26.35
C VAL A 205 -22.68 8.24 25.32
N MET A 206 -23.99 8.09 25.53
CA MET A 206 -24.87 7.44 24.58
C MET A 206 -26.26 8.04 24.72
N ASP A 207 -27.01 8.10 23.62
CA ASP A 207 -28.42 8.41 23.71
C ASP A 207 -29.18 7.24 24.34
N MET A 208 -30.21 7.55 25.12
CA MET A 208 -31.02 6.53 25.77
C MET A 208 -31.97 5.94 24.73
N SER A 209 -31.73 4.69 24.34
CA SER A 209 -32.75 3.91 23.66
C SER A 209 -33.91 3.61 24.61
N GLY A 210 -35.08 4.18 24.32
CA GLY A 210 -36.36 3.68 24.80
C GLY A 210 -36.76 2.37 24.13
#